data_AF-A0A2D6NVN7-F1
#
_entry.id   AF-A0A2D6NVN7-F1
#
_cell.length_a   1.000
_cell.length_b   1.000
_cell.length_c   1.000
_cell.angle_alpha   90.00
_cell.angle_beta   90.00
_cell.angle_gamma   90.00
#
_symmetry.space_group_name_H-M   'P 1'
#
loop_
_entity.id
_entity.type
_entity.pdbx_description
1 polymer ?
#
loop_
_entity_poly.entity_id
_entity_poly.type
_entity_poly.pdbx_seq_one_letter_code
_entity_poly.pdbx_strand_id
1 'polypeptide(L)' 'MKNIVNWTQIYKKYKGKWVTLDKDEQTVISSASKGTTAFKKAQDKGFEAPILMHIPKEVMPYIGYSLA' A
#
# COMPACT_ATOMS: atom_id res chain seq x y z
N MET A 1 10.16 16.51 -12.83
CA MET A 1 10.74 16.34 -11.47
C MET A 1 9.93 15.27 -10.77
N LYS A 2 10.57 14.20 -10.27
CA LYS A 2 9.87 13.10 -9.58
C LYS A 2 9.74 13.46 -8.10
N ASN A 3 8.52 13.58 -7.60
CA ASN A 3 8.27 13.82 -6.18
C ASN A 3 8.61 12.55 -5.38
N ILE A 4 9.39 12.70 -4.31
CA ILE A 4 9.71 11.59 -3.41
C ILE A 4 8.50 11.35 -2.52
N VAL A 5 7.88 10.18 -2.66
CA VAL A 5 6.71 9.81 -1.89
C VAL A 5 7.12 9.20 -0.55
N ASN A 6 6.60 9.71 0.57
CA ASN A 6 6.89 9.20 1.90
C ASN A 6 5.79 8.25 2.40
N TRP A 7 5.99 6.95 2.25
CA TRP A 7 5.06 5.92 2.73
C TRP A 7 5.21 5.51 4.19
N THR A 8 6.07 6.18 4.97
CA THR A 8 6.36 5.79 6.38
C THR A 8 5.08 5.68 7.22
N GLN A 9 4.15 6.63 7.06
CA GLN A 9 2.90 6.63 7.82
C GLN A 9 1.95 5.51 7.39
N ILE A 10 1.91 5.20 6.09
CA ILE A 10 1.10 4.09 5.56
C ILE A 10 1.62 2.76 6.13
N TYR A 11 2.94 2.55 6.08
CA TYR A 11 3.55 1.35 6.65
C TYR A 11 3.32 1.25 8.15
N LYS A 12 3.38 2.35 8.92
CA LYS A 12 3.11 2.32 10.36
C LYS A 12 1.66 1.99 10.70
N LYS A 13 0.69 2.58 9.99
CA LYS A 13 -0.74 2.50 10.31
C LYS A 13 -1.43 1.24 9.77
N TYR A 14 -0.94 0.69 8.66
CA TYR A 14 -1.63 -0.38 7.93
C TYR A 14 -0.85 -1.69 7.87
N LYS A 15 0.12 -1.93 8.76
CA LYS A 15 0.87 -3.20 8.83
C LYS A 15 -0.05 -4.43 8.74
N GLY A 16 0.28 -5.35 7.83
CA GLY A 16 -0.45 -6.60 7.62
C GLY A 16 -1.84 -6.44 6.99
N LYS A 17 -2.15 -5.27 6.44
CA LYS A 17 -3.43 -5.01 5.76
C LYS A 17 -3.20 -4.77 4.28
N TRP A 18 -4.25 -5.03 3.52
CA TRP A 18 -4.43 -4.53 2.18
C TRP A 18 -4.95 -3.09 2.25
N VAL A 19 -4.33 -2.20 1.49
CA VAL A 19 -4.71 -0.81 1.34
C VAL A 19 -5.01 -0.51 -0.11
N THR A 20 -5.96 0.39 -0.35
CA THR A 20 -6.19 0.99 -1.66
C THR A 20 -5.75 2.44 -1.62
N LEU A 21 -4.98 2.86 -2.63
CA LEU A 21 -4.47 4.21 -2.79
C LEU A 21 -5.12 4.88 -4.00
N ASP A 22 -5.25 6.20 -3.91
CA ASP A 22 -5.59 7.04 -5.05
C ASP A 22 -4.40 7.16 -6.03
N LYS A 23 -4.61 7.84 -7.15
CA LYS A 23 -3.61 8.07 -8.22
C LYS A 23 -2.38 8.85 -7.75
N ASP A 24 -2.45 9.52 -6.60
CA ASP A 24 -1.34 10.23 -5.97
C ASP A 24 -0.38 9.32 -5.19
N GLU A 25 -0.69 8.01 -5.13
CA GLU A 25 0.04 6.97 -4.41
C GLU A 25 0.17 7.23 -2.89
N GLN A 26 -0.57 8.17 -2.32
CA GLN A 26 -0.42 8.63 -0.93
C GLN A 26 -1.73 8.59 -0.16
N THR A 27 -2.83 8.90 -0.83
CA THR A 27 -4.15 8.97 -0.21
C THR A 27 -4.74 7.57 -0.09
N VAL A 28 -4.89 7.10 1.15
CA VAL A 28 -5.52 5.79 1.43
C VAL A 28 -7.03 5.93 1.38
N ILE A 29 -7.64 5.30 0.38
CA ILE A 29 -9.10 5.29 0.19
C ILE A 29 -9.77 4.27 1.13
N SER A 30 -9.20 3.07 1.24
CA SER A 30 -9.73 1.99 2.05
C SER A 30 -8.63 1.05 2.58
N SER A 31 -8.96 0.28 3.62
CA SER A 31 -8.10 -0.82 4.08
C SER A 31 -8.91 -2.00 4.61
N ALA A 32 -8.36 -3.22 4.49
CA ALA A 32 -8.95 -4.46 5.01
C ALA A 32 -7.88 -5.55 5.20
N SER A 33 -8.23 -6.65 5.86
CA SER A 33 -7.37 -7.83 5.98
C SER A 33 -7.27 -8.66 4.69
N LYS A 34 -8.22 -8.50 3.77
CA LYS A 34 -8.26 -9.17 2.46
C LYS A 34 -8.24 -8.14 1.34
N GLY A 35 -7.47 -8.40 0.28
CA GLY A 35 -7.33 -7.49 -0.87
C GLY A 35 -8.65 -7.20 -1.57
N THR A 36 -9.46 -8.24 -1.81
CA THR A 36 -10.79 -8.14 -2.42
C THR A 36 -11.74 -7.25 -1.62
N THR A 37 -11.70 -7.33 -0.29
CA THR A 37 -12.53 -6.48 0.58
C THR A 37 -12.06 -5.02 0.56
N ALA A 38 -10.75 -4.77 0.56
CA ALA A 38 -10.23 -3.41 0.43
C ALA A 38 -10.63 -2.81 -0.94
N PHE A 39 -10.44 -3.57 -2.02
CA PHE A 39 -10.77 -3.14 -3.37
C PHE A 39 -12.26 -2.83 -3.52
N LYS A 40 -13.14 -3.75 -3.10
CA LYS A 40 -14.59 -3.53 -3.13
C LYS A 40 -15.00 -2.28 -2.34
N LYS A 41 -14.47 -2.08 -1.13
CA LYS A 41 -14.72 -0.87 -0.33
C LYS A 41 -14.30 0.42 -1.02
N ALA A 42 -13.32 0.38 -1.90
CA ALA A 42 -12.89 1.55 -2.67
C ALA A 42 -13.82 1.79 -3.88
N GLN A 43 -14.24 0.72 -4.55
CA GLN A 43 -15.26 0.79 -5.62
C GLN A 43 -16.60 1.31 -5.09
N ASP A 44 -17.05 0.85 -3.92
CA ASP A 44 -18.26 1.32 -3.25
C ASP A 44 -18.20 2.82 -2.90
N LYS A 45 -16.99 3.41 -2.86
CA LYS A 45 -16.75 4.85 -2.66
C LYS A 45 -16.62 5.64 -3.97
N GLY A 46 -16.82 5.00 -5.12
CA GLY A 46 -16.72 5.63 -6.45
C GLY A 46 -15.33 5.60 -7.07
N PHE A 47 -14.37 4.85 -6.50
CA PHE A 47 -13.04 4.69 -7.11
C PHE A 47 -13.00 3.42 -7.96
N GLU A 48 -13.08 3.58 -9.28
CA GLU A 48 -13.20 2.45 -10.22
C GLU A 48 -11.94 1.57 -10.30
N ALA A 49 -10.76 2.21 -10.29
CA ALA A 49 -9.46 1.54 -10.46
C ALA A 49 -8.41 2.07 -9.46
N PRO A 50 -8.59 1.82 -8.15
CA PRO A 50 -7.61 2.23 -7.15
C PRO A 50 -6.37 1.33 -7.16
N ILE A 51 -5.23 1.87 -6.72
CA ILE A 51 -3.99 1.11 -6.60
C ILE A 51 -4.11 0.20 -5.37
N LEU A 52 -4.03 -1.12 -5.55
CA LEU A 52 -4.13 -2.08 -4.46
C LEU A 52 -2.73 -2.54 -4.01
N MET A 53 -2.43 -2.43 -2.72
CA MET A 53 -1.14 -2.80 -2.15
C MET A 53 -1.32 -3.59 -0.85
N HIS A 54 -0.51 -4.63 -0.64
CA HIS A 54 -0.41 -5.31 0.65
C HIS A 54 0.77 -4.74 1.45
N ILE A 55 0.48 -4.25 2.65
CA ILE A 55 1.53 -3.77 3.56
C ILE A 55 2.01 -4.97 4.38
N PRO A 56 3.30 -5.33 4.30
CA PRO A 56 3.83 -6.47 5.05
C PRO A 56 3.69 -6.23 6.55
N LYS A 57 3.52 -7.32 7.31
CA LYS A 57 3.49 -7.26 8.78
C LYS A 57 4.84 -6.82 9.33
N GLU A 58 5.91 -7.32 8.71
CA GLU A 58 7.29 -7.09 9.10
C GLU A 58 8.09 -6.70 7.86
N VAL A 59 8.93 -5.68 8.00
CA VAL A 59 9.87 -5.30 6.96
C VAL A 59 11.13 -6.11 7.22
N MET A 60 11.31 -7.19 6.47
CA MET A 60 12.52 -8.01 6.53
C MET A 60 13.53 -7.47 5.51
N PRO A 61 14.56 -6.71 5.93
CA PRO A 61 15.59 -6.27 5.02
C PRO A 61 16.40 -7.49 4.54
N TYR A 62 16.63 -7.57 3.23
CA TYR A 62 17.56 -8.52 2.64
C TYR A 62 18.77 -7.75 2.13
N ILE A 63 19.97 -8.13 2.58
CA ILE A 63 21.24 -7.54 2.15
C ILE A 63 22.00 -8.63 1.41
N GLY A 64 22.15 -8.47 0.10
CA GLY A 64 23.02 -9.31 -0.71
C GLY A 64 24.38 -8.64 -0.87
N TYR A 65 25.45 -9.43 -0.77
CA TYR A 65 26.78 -9.00 -1.19
C TYR A 65 27.24 -9.95 -2.31
N SER A 66 27.77 -9.37 -3.40
CA SER A 66 28.40 -10.16 -4.46
C SER A 66 29.89 -10.23 -4.17
N LEU A 67 30.42 -11.43 -3.95
CA LEU A 67 31.87 -11.64 -3.97
C LEU A 67 32.32 -11.57 -5.44
N ALA A 68 33.08 -10.53 -5.76
CA ALA A 68 33.83 -10.42 -7.00
C ALA A 68 35.10 -11.27 -6.94
#